data_AF-A0A1D2W4A4-F1
#
_entry.id   AF-A0A1D2W4A4-F1
#
_cell.length_a   1.000
_cell.length_b   1.000
_cell.length_c   1.000
_cell.angle_alpha   90.00
_cell.angle_beta   90.00
_cell.angle_gamma   90.00
#
_symmetry.space_group_name_H-M   'P 1'
#
loop_
_entity.id
_entity.type
_entity.pdbx_description
1 polymer ?
#
loop_
_entity_poly.entity_id
_entity_poly.type
_entity_poly.pdbx_seq_one_letter_code
_entity_poly.pdbx_strand_id
1 'polypeptide(L)' 'MKLEFHGDFVTIYMPAVEREKAVTFLNKYDINYKEDEITRIDGTYIQFGFYASETIKRLFDQFLRDRIK' A
#
# COMPACT_ATOMS: atom_id res chain seq x y z
N MET A 1 4.78 -1.93 8.06
CA MET A 1 4.41 -1.42 6.72
C MET A 1 5.32 -0.25 6.34
N LYS A 2 5.74 -0.15 5.08
CA LYS A 2 6.59 0.91 4.53
C LYS A 2 5.93 1.48 3.27
N LEU A 3 5.94 2.81 3.13
CA LEU A 3 5.39 3.53 1.98
C LEU A 3 6.50 4.31 1.30
N GLU A 4 6.60 4.20 -0.02
CA GLU A 4 7.62 4.88 -0.82
C GLU A 4 6.95 5.65 -1.96
N PHE A 5 7.36 6.90 -2.13
CA PHE A 5 6.84 7.80 -3.16
C PHE A 5 7.91 8.06 -4.23
N HIS A 6 7.55 7.80 -5.48
CA HIS A 6 8.39 7.98 -6.66
C HIS A 6 7.68 8.91 -7.64
N GLY A 7 7.65 10.21 -7.32
CA GLY A 7 6.81 11.16 -8.04
C GLY A 7 5.34 10.79 -7.84
N ASP A 8 4.65 10.43 -8.93
CA ASP A 8 3.25 10.00 -8.94
C ASP A 8 3.04 8.50 -8.74
N PHE A 9 4.12 7.73 -8.77
CA PHE A 9 4.07 6.31 -8.45
C PHE A 9 4.26 6.09 -6.95
N VAL A 10 3.44 5.22 -6.37
CA VAL A 10 3.45 4.87 -4.95
C VAL A 10 3.70 3.39 -4.83
N THR A 11 4.61 3.03 -3.93
CA THR A 11 4.85 1.64 -3.55
C THR A 11 4.54 1.45 -2.08
N ILE A 12 3.76 0.43 -1.76
CA ILE A 12 3.49 0.02 -0.38
C ILE A 12 4.06 -1.36 -0.16
N TYR A 13 4.80 -1.54 0.93
CA TYR A 13 5.32 -2.82 1.37
C TYR A 13 4.78 -3.16 2.75
N MET A 14 4.13 -4.32 2.89
CA MET A 14 3.51 -4.74 4.15
C MET A 14 3.53 -6.26 4.33
N PRO A 15 3.40 -6.77 5.57
CA PRO A 15 3.17 -8.19 5.79
C PRO A 15 1.87 -8.68 5.11
N ALA A 16 1.84 -9.92 4.65
CA ALA A 16 0.66 -10.48 3.98
C ALA A 16 -0.62 -10.46 4.83
N VAL A 17 -0.50 -10.49 6.16
CA VAL A 17 -1.64 -10.38 7.08
C VAL A 17 -2.37 -9.02 6.99
N GLU A 18 -1.74 -7.99 6.44
CA GLU A 18 -2.36 -6.66 6.26
C GLU A 18 -2.93 -6.43 4.85
N ARG A 19 -2.73 -7.39 3.93
CA ARG A 19 -3.11 -7.31 2.51
C ARG A 19 -4.56 -6.87 2.30
N GLU A 20 -5.51 -7.52 2.97
CA GLU A 20 -6.94 -7.29 2.77
C GLU A 20 -7.35 -5.83 3.06
N LYS A 21 -6.73 -5.21 4.07
CA LYS A 21 -6.99 -3.82 4.44
C LYS A 21 -6.51 -2.86 3.35
N ALA A 22 -5.33 -3.12 2.79
CA ALA A 22 -4.78 -2.32 1.71
C ALA A 22 -5.62 -2.45 0.43
N VAL A 23 -5.98 -3.69 0.05
CA VAL A 23 -6.88 -3.96 -1.08
C VAL A 23 -8.22 -3.26 -0.91
N THR A 24 -8.81 -3.29 0.30
CA THR A 24 -10.07 -2.60 0.59
C THR A 24 -9.94 -1.09 0.36
N PHE A 25 -8.85 -0.46 0.81
CA PHE A 25 -8.60 0.95 0.55
C PHE A 25 -8.45 1.22 -0.96
N LEU A 26 -7.61 0.45 -1.65
CA LEU A 26 -7.33 0.65 -3.07
C LEU A 26 -8.60 0.52 -3.91
N ASN A 27 -9.43 -0.49 -3.62
CA ASN A 27 -10.73 -0.68 -4.27
C ASN A 27 -11.73 0.42 -3.92
N LYS A 28 -11.74 0.96 -2.68
CA LYS A 28 -12.64 2.06 -2.28
C LYS A 28 -12.44 3.31 -3.13
N TYR A 29 -11.22 3.55 -3.60
CA TYR A 29 -10.86 4.71 -4.42
C TYR A 29 -10.65 4.38 -5.90
N ASP A 30 -11.10 3.19 -6.35
CA ASP A 30 -10.96 2.72 -7.74
C ASP A 30 -9.52 2.81 -8.28
N ILE A 31 -8.55 2.53 -7.41
CA ILE A 31 -7.13 2.63 -7.75
C ILE A 31 -6.74 1.35 -8.48
N ASN A 32 -6.24 1.48 -9.71
CA ASN A 32 -5.56 0.37 -10.38
C ASN A 32 -4.17 0.17 -9.77
N TYR A 33 -3.90 -1.05 -9.30
CA TYR A 33 -2.63 -1.42 -8.69
C TYR A 33 -2.07 -2.72 -9.26
N LYS A 34 -0.75 -2.84 -9.18
CA LYS A 34 -0.02 -4.11 -9.32
C LYS A 34 0.26 -4.65 -7.93
N GLU A 35 -0.02 -5.92 -7.72
CA GLU A 35 0.30 -6.66 -6.50
C GLU A 35 1.39 -7.68 -6.80
N ASP A 36 2.41 -7.73 -5.96
CA ASP A 36 3.48 -8.71 -5.99
C ASP A 36 3.66 -9.32 -4.59
N GLU A 37 3.65 -10.65 -4.48
CA GLU A 37 3.96 -11.37 -3.25
C GLU A 37 5.45 -11.71 -3.19
N ILE A 38 6.07 -11.43 -2.05
CA ILE A 38 7.49 -11.59 -1.79
C ILE A 38 7.66 -12.43 -0.53
N THR A 39 8.00 -13.70 -0.71
CA THR A 39 8.31 -14.63 0.39
C THR A 39 9.79 -14.55 0.73
N ARG A 40 10.09 -14.25 2.00
CA ARG A 40 11.45 -14.23 2.56
C ARG A 40 11.52 -15.21 3.73
N ILE A 41 12.74 -15.46 4.23
CA ILE A 41 12.95 -16.32 5.40
C ILE A 41 12.21 -15.82 6.65
N ASP A 42 11.99 -14.50 6.72
CA ASP A 42 11.33 -13.82 7.84
C ASP A 42 9.79 -13.74 7.68
N GLY A 43 9.24 -14.32 6.60
CA GLY A 43 7.80 -14.34 6.32
C GLY A 43 7.41 -13.83 4.93
N THR A 44 6.10 -13.80 4.68
CA THR A 44 5.51 -13.36 3.41
C THR A 44 5.07 -11.91 3.48
N TYR A 45 5.48 -11.15 2.46
CA TYR A 45 5.19 -9.74 2.33
C TYR A 45 4.49 -9.49 1.00
N ILE A 46 3.68 -8.43 0.97
CA ILE A 46 2.99 -7.96 -0.22
C ILE A 46 3.52 -6.58 -0.57
N GLN A 47 3.81 -6.40 -1.84
CA GLN A 47 4.12 -5.12 -2.43
C GLN A 47 2.98 -4.69 -3.36
N PHE A 48 2.48 -3.49 -3.15
CA PHE A 48 1.53 -2.84 -4.03
C PHE A 48 2.21 -1.68 -4.75
N GLY A 49 2.02 -1.57 -6.07
CA GLY A 49 2.48 -0.45 -6.88
C GLY A 49 1.34 0.18 -7.65
N PHE A 50 1.15 1.49 -7.55
CA PHE A 50 0.07 2.20 -8.27
C PHE A 50 0.43 3.66 -8.50
N TYR A 51 -0.22 4.26 -9.51
CA TYR A 51 -0.18 5.70 -9.72
C TYR A 51 -1.27 6.38 -8.92
N ALA A 52 -0.92 7.48 -8.25
CA ALA A 52 -1.84 8.23 -7.41
C ALA A 52 -1.63 9.73 -7.57
N SER A 53 -2.71 10.50 -7.52
CA SER A 53 -2.64 11.95 -7.34
C SER A 53 -2.14 12.29 -5.94
N GLU A 54 -1.66 13.53 -5.73
CA GLU A 54 -1.28 14.00 -4.39
C GLU A 54 -2.38 13.83 -3.34
N THR A 55 -3.64 14.00 -3.72
CA THR A 55 -4.79 13.80 -2.82
C THR A 55 -4.86 12.35 -2.34
N ILE A 56 -4.74 11.39 -3.25
CA ILE A 56 -4.77 9.96 -2.91
C ILE A 56 -3.56 9.58 -2.06
N LYS A 57 -2.37 10.11 -2.37
CA LYS A 57 -1.15 9.92 -1.56
C LYS A 57 -1.38 10.36 -0.11
N ARG A 58 -1.98 11.54 0.10
CA ARG A 58 -2.27 12.09 1.43
C ARG A 58 -3.31 11.26 2.19
N LEU A 59 -4.38 10.82 1.52
CA LEU A 59 -5.40 9.96 2.12
C LEU A 59 -4.83 8.60 2.52
N PHE A 60 -3.98 8.02 1.67
CA PHE A 60 -3.33 6.75 1.95
C PHE A 60 -2.40 6.90 3.16
N ASP A 61 -1.55 7.92 3.17
CA ASP A 61 -0.64 8.20 4.28
C ASP A 61 -1.38 8.45 5.61
N GLN A 62 -2.50 9.20 5.58
CA GLN A 62 -3.38 9.33 6.75
C GLN A 62 -3.93 7.99 7.24
N PHE A 63 -4.45 7.15 6.34
CA PHE A 63 -4.94 5.82 6.68
C PHE A 63 -3.87 4.95 7.35
N LEU A 64 -2.61 5.08 6.94
CA LEU A 64 -1.49 4.37 7.59
C LEU A 64 -1.15 4.97 8.95
N ARG A 65 -1.11 6.30 9.08
CA ARG A 65 -0.78 6.98 10.35
C ARG A 65 -1.81 6.70 11.44
N ASP A 66 -3.10 6.65 11.11
CA ASP A 66 -4.15 6.32 12.07
C ASP A 66 -4.08 4.86 12.57
N ARG A 67 -3.34 3.99 11.87
CA ARG A 67 -3.11 2.58 12.28
C ARG A 67 -1.87 2.39 13.16
N ILE A 68 -0.99 3.39 13.28
CA ILE A 68 0.26 3.33 14.08
C ILE A 68 0.02 3.86 15.52
N LYS A 69 -1.17 4.37 15.83
CA LYS A 69 -1.63 4.65 17.19
C LYS A 69 -2.44 3.49 17.76
#